data_AF-A0A4Q7DYK8-F1
#
_entry.id   AF-A0A4Q7DYK8-F1
#
_cell.length_a   1.000
_cell.length_b   1.000
_cell.length_c   1.000
_cell.angle_alpha   90.00
_cell.angle_beta   90.00
_cell.angle_gamma   90.00
#
_symmetry.space_group_name_H-M   'P 1'
#
loop_
_entity.id
_entity.type
_entity.pdbx_description
1 polymer ?
#
loop_
_entity_poly.entity_id
_entity_poly.type
_entity_poly.pdbx_seq_one_letter_code
_entity_poly.pdbx_strand_id
1 'polypeptide(L)'
;MSSILDDQLRLMALKQYGLIKSIKTPDISKADLILILKNTENETIKQLAAEKILKETNIYDLYKADLELILKNTENETIKQLATEKIQYLNAHPRLGWAGSLARANRLGSFHSESK
;
A
#
# COMPACT_ATOMS: atom_id res chain seq x y z
N MET A 1 -22.36 15.45 30.67
CA MET A 1 -21.56 14.28 31.08
C MET A 1 -21.09 13.61 29.80
N SER A 2 -19.78 13.54 29.55
CA SER A 2 -19.26 12.72 28.43
C SER A 2 -19.51 11.26 28.80
N SER A 3 -20.03 10.48 27.85
CA SER A 3 -20.20 9.05 28.04
C SER A 3 -18.94 8.33 27.56
N ILE A 4 -18.60 7.18 28.14
CA ILE A 4 -17.43 6.39 27.72
C ILE A 4 -17.46 6.06 26.21
N LEU A 5 -18.66 5.98 25.63
CA LEU A 5 -18.88 5.78 24.20
C LEU A 5 -18.47 7.00 23.36
N ASP A 6 -18.72 8.22 23.86
CA ASP A 6 -18.33 9.48 23.18
C ASP A 6 -16.81 9.63 23.13
N ASP A 7 -16.13 9.36 24.24
CA ASP A 7 -14.66 9.43 24.31
C ASP A 7 -13.99 8.36 23.42
N GLN A 8 -14.55 7.15 23.35
CA GLN A 8 -14.09 6.10 22.42
C GLN A 8 -14.29 6.49 20.96
N LEU A 9 -15.45 7.04 20.61
CA LEU A 9 -15.73 7.50 19.25
C LEU A 9 -14.77 8.61 18.84
N ARG A 10 -14.51 9.56 19.74
CA ARG A 10 -13.54 10.64 19.53
C ARG A 10 -12.12 10.10 19.31
N LEU A 11 -11.69 9.10 20.10
CA LEU A 11 -10.38 8.48 19.92
C LEU A 11 -10.26 7.75 18.57
N MET A 12 -11.30 7.05 18.14
CA MET A 12 -11.33 6.39 16.82
C MET A 12 -11.25 7.41 15.68
N ALA A 13 -12.00 8.50 15.77
CA ALA A 13 -11.95 9.58 14.78
C ALA A 13 -10.57 10.22 14.70
N LEU A 14 -9.92 10.48 15.85
CA LEU A 14 -8.56 11.03 15.88
C LEU A 14 -7.53 10.09 15.27
N LYS A 15 -7.63 8.77 15.50
CA LYS A 15 -6.75 7.78 14.87
C LYS A 15 -6.91 7.76 13.35
N GLN A 16 -8.15 7.71 12.86
CA GLN A 16 -8.42 7.73 11.41
C GLN A 16 -7.93 9.04 10.77
N TYR A 17 -8.17 10.17 11.43
CA TYR A 17 -7.68 11.47 10.96
C TYR A 17 -6.14 11.51 10.91
N GLY A 18 -5.46 10.99 11.93
CA GLY A 18 -4.00 10.87 11.95
C GLY A 18 -3.47 10.06 10.77
N LEU A 19 -4.08 8.90 10.48
CA LEU A 19 -3.71 8.07 9.33
C LEU A 19 -3.92 8.80 7.99
N ILE A 20 -5.08 9.45 7.80
CA ILE A 20 -5.36 10.23 6.58
C ILE A 20 -4.34 11.35 6.41
N LYS A 21 -4.00 12.05 7.49
CA LYS A 21 -3.00 13.11 7.47
C LYS A 21 -1.64 12.56 7.07
N SER A 22 -1.20 11.44 7.65
CA SER A 22 0.05 10.78 7.30
C SER A 22 0.08 10.34 5.83
N ILE A 23 -1.00 9.75 5.30
CA ILE A 23 -1.07 9.38 3.87
C ILE A 23 -0.89 10.61 2.99
N LYS A 24 -1.48 11.76 3.35
CA LYS A 24 -1.34 12.99 2.57
C LYS A 24 0.05 13.63 2.65
N THR A 25 0.88 13.26 3.62
CA THR A 25 2.25 13.77 3.67
C THR A 25 3.07 13.25 2.48
N PRO A 26 3.96 14.07 1.91
CA PRO A 26 4.77 13.65 0.77
C PRO A 26 5.79 12.58 1.14
N ASP A 27 6.30 12.59 2.37
CA ASP A 27 7.42 11.75 2.80
C ASP A 27 7.02 10.38 3.35
N ILE A 28 5.73 10.03 3.31
CA ILE A 28 5.29 8.70 3.77
C ILE A 28 5.90 7.62 2.87
N SER A 29 6.54 6.64 3.51
CA SER A 29 7.20 5.59 2.75
C SER A 29 6.17 4.67 2.08
N LYS A 30 6.54 4.10 0.94
CA LYS A 30 5.75 3.05 0.29
C LYS A 30 5.47 1.88 1.24
N ALA A 31 6.44 1.51 2.08
CA ALA A 31 6.29 0.42 3.04
C ALA A 31 5.16 0.72 4.04
N ASP A 32 5.09 1.95 4.54
CA ASP A 32 4.03 2.39 5.44
C ASP A 32 2.67 2.41 4.76
N LEU A 33 2.59 2.88 3.50
CA LEU A 33 1.35 2.83 2.72
C LEU A 33 0.84 1.40 2.53
N ILE A 34 1.75 0.45 2.24
CA ILE A 34 1.41 -0.98 2.11
C ILE A 34 0.97 -1.56 3.46
N LEU A 35 1.61 -1.17 4.56
CA LEU A 35 1.23 -1.61 5.89
C LEU A 35 -0.16 -1.08 6.28
N ILE A 36 -0.46 0.19 5.96
CA ILE A 36 -1.78 0.78 6.16
C ILE A 36 -2.82 0.00 5.37
N LEU A 37 -2.57 -0.27 4.09
CA LEU A 37 -3.49 -0.99 3.21
C LEU A 37 -3.86 -2.38 3.74
N LYS A 38 -2.90 -3.11 4.34
CA LYS A 38 -3.11 -4.45 4.89
C LYS A 38 -3.90 -4.48 6.20
N ASN A 39 -3.73 -3.47 7.04
CA ASN A 39 -4.20 -3.52 8.43
C ASN A 39 -5.40 -2.62 8.70
N THR A 40 -5.72 -1.67 7.82
CA THR A 40 -6.90 -0.81 7.98
C THR A 40 -8.15 -1.51 7.45
N GLU A 41 -9.25 -1.40 8.17
CA GLU A 41 -10.58 -1.82 7.67
C GLU A 41 -11.33 -0.67 7.00
N ASN A 42 -10.93 0.57 7.27
CA ASN A 42 -11.57 1.75 6.68
C ASN A 42 -11.26 1.84 5.18
N GLU A 43 -12.30 1.68 4.37
CA GLU A 43 -12.21 1.66 2.90
C GLU A 43 -11.68 2.99 2.32
N THR A 44 -12.06 4.13 2.89
CA THR A 44 -11.54 5.44 2.46
C THR A 44 -10.02 5.53 2.67
N ILE A 45 -9.52 5.00 3.79
CA ILE A 45 -8.08 4.96 4.07
C ILE A 45 -7.37 4.00 3.09
N LYS A 46 -7.97 2.84 2.79
CA LYS A 46 -7.42 1.90 1.78
C LYS A 46 -7.30 2.56 0.42
N GLN A 47 -8.36 3.23 -0.02
CA GLN A 47 -8.40 3.92 -1.31
C GLN A 47 -7.35 5.01 -1.41
N LEU A 48 -7.23 5.86 -0.37
CA LEU A 48 -6.21 6.91 -0.33
C LEU A 48 -4.78 6.34 -0.38
N ALA A 49 -4.51 5.27 0.37
CA ALA A 49 -3.20 4.63 0.36
C ALA A 49 -2.88 4.00 -1.00
N ALA A 50 -3.84 3.26 -1.58
CA ALA A 50 -3.69 2.64 -2.89
C ALA A 50 -3.48 3.67 -4.01
N GLU A 51 -4.27 4.75 -4.02
CA GLU A 51 -4.13 5.84 -4.99
C GLU A 51 -2.74 6.47 -4.93
N LYS A 52 -2.25 6.76 -3.72
CA LYS A 52 -0.92 7.34 -3.54
C LYS A 52 0.19 6.40 -4.01
N ILE A 53 0.10 5.10 -3.70
CA ILE A 53 1.06 4.11 -4.20
C ILE A 53 1.08 4.13 -5.74
N LEU A 54 -0.09 4.11 -6.39
CA LEU A 54 -0.16 4.03 -7.85
C LEU A 54 0.32 5.31 -8.56
N LYS A 55 0.10 6.48 -7.96
CA LYS A 55 0.47 7.78 -8.54
C LYS A 55 1.93 8.17 -8.29
N GLU A 56 2.42 7.96 -7.07
CA GLU A 56 3.71 8.52 -6.63
C GLU A 56 4.85 7.52 -6.67
N THR A 57 4.55 6.21 -6.72
CA THR A 57 5.61 5.20 -6.83
C THR A 57 5.99 5.02 -8.30
N ASN A 58 7.29 5.12 -8.59
CA ASN A 58 7.82 4.82 -9.90
C ASN A 58 7.49 3.35 -10.27
N ILE A 59 7.16 3.09 -11.53
CA ILE A 59 6.78 1.75 -11.98
C ILE A 59 7.90 0.71 -11.76
N TYR A 60 9.16 1.14 -11.74
CA TYR A 60 10.32 0.29 -11.42
C TYR A 60 10.35 -0.15 -9.95
N ASP A 61 9.78 0.66 -9.06
CA ASP A 61 9.70 0.38 -7.62
C ASP A 61 8.38 -0.31 -7.26
N LEU A 62 7.39 -0.32 -8.16
CA LEU A 62 6.10 -1.00 -8.01
C LEU A 62 6.20 -2.43 -8.50
N TYR A 63 5.95 -3.37 -7.60
CA TYR A 63 6.01 -4.77 -7.94
C TYR A 63 4.63 -5.34 -8.23
N LYS A 64 4.56 -6.39 -9.05
CA LYS A 64 3.31 -7.11 -9.37
C LYS A 64 2.50 -7.49 -8.12
N ALA A 65 3.16 -8.04 -7.09
CA ALA A 65 2.49 -8.40 -5.83
C ALA A 65 1.89 -7.21 -5.07
N ASP A 66 2.46 -6.00 -5.20
CA ASP A 66 1.88 -4.80 -4.57
C ASP A 66 0.62 -4.36 -5.32
N LEU A 67 0.63 -4.46 -6.64
CA LEU A 67 -0.53 -4.19 -7.50
C LEU A 67 -1.65 -5.21 -7.26
N GLU A 68 -1.31 -6.49 -7.12
CA GLU A 68 -2.25 -7.56 -6.74
C GLU A 68 -2.82 -7.35 -5.34
N LEU A 69 -2.01 -6.87 -4.39
CA LEU A 69 -2.49 -6.51 -3.06
C LEU A 69 -3.50 -5.37 -3.12
N ILE A 70 -3.22 -4.33 -3.93
CA ILE A 70 -4.16 -3.22 -4.16
C ILE A 70 -5.47 -3.75 -4.72
N LEU A 71 -5.44 -4.59 -5.76
CA LEU A 71 -6.64 -5.18 -6.36
C LEU A 71 -7.51 -5.96 -5.37
N LYS A 72 -6.89 -6.64 -4.39
CA LYS A 72 -7.61 -7.40 -3.35
C LYS A 72 -8.21 -6.52 -2.25
N ASN A 73 -7.70 -5.31 -2.06
CA ASN A 73 -8.03 -4.45 -0.92
C ASN A 73 -8.81 -3.19 -1.29
N THR A 74 -9.18 -3.00 -2.56
CA THR A 74 -9.94 -1.84 -3.01
C THR A 74 -11.16 -2.27 -3.79
N GLU A 75 -12.30 -1.67 -3.49
CA GLU A 75 -13.51 -1.81 -4.33
C GLU A 75 -13.60 -0.71 -5.40
N ASN A 76 -12.80 0.35 -5.29
CA ASN A 76 -12.78 1.44 -6.25
C ASN A 76 -12.32 0.98 -7.65
N GLU A 77 -13.23 1.06 -8.62
CA GLU A 77 -13.00 0.59 -9.99
C GLU A 77 -11.89 1.36 -10.72
N THR A 78 -11.76 2.67 -10.50
CA THR A 78 -10.68 3.46 -11.12
C THR A 78 -9.30 3.00 -10.62
N ILE A 79 -9.18 2.71 -9.32
CA ILE A 79 -7.95 2.17 -8.74
C ILE A 79 -7.67 0.76 -9.30
N LYS A 80 -8.70 -0.08 -9.43
CA LYS A 80 -8.55 -1.42 -10.01
C LYS A 80 -8.11 -1.38 -11.47
N GLN A 81 -8.69 -0.50 -12.27
CA GLN A 81 -8.31 -0.30 -13.67
C GLN A 81 -6.83 0.10 -13.76
N LEU A 82 -6.43 1.14 -13.01
CA LEU A 82 -5.05 1.62 -13.00
C LEU A 82 -4.04 0.55 -12.54
N ALA A 83 -4.37 -0.22 -11.51
CA ALA A 83 -3.53 -1.31 -11.04
C ALA A 83 -3.40 -2.43 -12.10
N THR A 84 -4.50 -2.75 -12.79
CA THR A 84 -4.53 -3.75 -13.87
C THR A 84 -3.70 -3.32 -15.07
N GLU A 85 -3.80 -2.05 -15.48
CA GLU A 85 -3.00 -1.48 -16.57
C GLU A 85 -1.51 -1.55 -16.27
N LYS A 86 -1.10 -1.21 -15.04
CA LYS A 86 0.30 -1.34 -14.61
C LYS A 86 0.78 -2.79 -14.58
N ILE A 87 -0.07 -3.75 -14.18
CA ILE A 87 0.27 -5.18 -14.25
C ILE A 87 0.46 -5.62 -15.71
N GLN A 88 -0.44 -5.21 -16.61
CA GLN A 88 -0.34 -5.52 -18.04
C GLN A 88 0.95 -4.94 -18.64
N TYR A 89 1.30 -3.70 -18.29
CA TYR A 89 2.56 -3.08 -18.68
C TYR A 89 3.78 -3.88 -18.19
N LEU A 90 3.81 -4.28 -16.91
CA LEU A 90 4.90 -5.10 -16.38
C LEU A 90 5.00 -6.48 -17.05
N ASN A 91 3.88 -7.09 -17.42
CA ASN A 91 3.87 -8.36 -18.16
C ASN A 91 4.38 -8.18 -19.60
N ALA A 92 4.05 -7.05 -20.25
CA ALA A 92 4.56 -6.69 -21.58
C ALA A 92 6.05 -6.31 -21.57
N HIS A 93 6.60 -5.94 -20.40
CA HIS A 93 8.00 -5.61 -20.20
C HIS A 93 8.67 -6.54 -19.17
N PRO A 94 8.95 -7.82 -19.50
CA PRO A 94 9.41 -8.84 -18.56
C PRO A 94 10.71 -8.48 -17.84
N ARG A 95 11.61 -7.71 -18.47
CA ARG A 95 12.84 -7.23 -17.84
C ARG A 95 12.57 -6.33 -16.62
N LEU A 96 11.48 -5.57 -16.65
CA LEU A 96 11.05 -4.71 -15.53
C LEU A 96 10.38 -5.54 -14.43
N GLY A 97 9.53 -6.50 -14.82
CA GLY A 97 8.92 -7.44 -13.89
C GLY A 97 9.93 -8.36 -13.18
N TRP A 98 11.00 -8.76 -13.88
CA TRP A 98 12.04 -9.65 -13.37
C TRP A 98 13.03 -8.93 -12.45
N ALA A 99 13.48 -7.72 -12.82
CA ALA A 99 14.32 -6.89 -11.95
C ALA A 99 13.64 -6.62 -10.60
N GLY A 100 12.34 -6.34 -10.62
CA GLY A 100 11.58 -6.13 -9.38
C GLY A 100 11.38 -7.40 -8.55
N SER A 101 11.21 -8.56 -9.21
CA SER A 101 11.07 -9.85 -8.52
C SER A 101 12.39 -10.32 -7.89
N LEU A 102 13.52 -10.14 -8.57
CA LEU A 102 14.87 -10.43 -8.07
C LEU A 102 15.26 -9.54 -6.89
N ALA A 103 14.96 -8.22 -6.95
CA ALA A 103 15.23 -7.30 -5.84
C ALA A 103 14.54 -7.74 -4.54
N ARG A 104 13.30 -8.28 -4.63
CA ARG A 104 12.60 -8.86 -3.48
C ARG A 104 13.20 -10.18 -3.01
N ALA A 105 13.55 -11.09 -3.92
CA ALA A 105 14.20 -12.34 -3.56
C ALA A 105 15.50 -12.07 -2.79
N ASN A 106 16.27 -11.07 -3.22
CA ASN A 106 17.49 -10.64 -2.52
C ASN A 106 17.20 -9.98 -1.16
N ARG A 107 16.13 -9.16 -1.04
CA ARG A 107 15.72 -8.58 0.25
C ARG A 107 15.22 -9.63 1.24
N LEU A 108 14.49 -10.65 0.77
CA LEU A 108 13.97 -11.73 1.62
C LEU A 108 15.02 -12.80 1.94
N GLY A 109 15.93 -13.09 1.01
CA GLY A 109 17.05 -14.01 1.22
C GLY A 109 18.10 -13.46 2.19
N SER A 110 18.21 -12.14 2.33
CA SER A 110 19.13 -11.51 3.30
C SER A 110 18.70 -11.69 4.77
N PHE A 111 17.45 -12.08 5.04
CA PHE A 111 17.01 -12.42 6.41
C PHE A 111 17.32 -13.87 6.82
N HIS A 112 17.92 -14.68 5.95
CA HIS A 112 18.22 -16.10 6.21
C HIS A 112 19.71 -16.41 6.40
N SER A 113 20.59 -15.41 6.44
CA SER A 113 22.04 -15.60 6.60
C SER A 113 22.61 -14.96 7.86
N GLU A 114 21.95 -15.18 9.01
CA GLU A 114 22.59 -15.02 10.32
C GLU A 114 22.19 -16.20 11.21
N SER A 115 22.93 -17.31 11.10
CA SER A 115 23.17 -18.28 12.16
C SER A 115 24.11 -19.37 11.64
N LYS A 116 25.41 -19.12 11.77
CA LYS A 116 26.39 -20.20 11.97
C LYS A 116 27.54 -19.70 12.82
#